data_AF-A0A2G5F581-F1
#
_entry.id   AF-A0A2G5F581-F1
#
_cell.length_a   1.000
_cell.length_b   1.000
_cell.length_c   1.000
_cell.angle_alpha   90.00
_cell.angle_beta   90.00
_cell.angle_gamma   90.00
#
_symmetry.space_group_name_H-M   'P 1'
#
loop_
_entity.id
_entity.type
_entity.pdbx_description
1 polymer ?
#
loop_
_entity_poly.entity_id
_entity_poly.type
_entity_poly.pdbx_seq_one_letter_code
_entity_poly.pdbx_strand_id
1 'polypeptide(L)'
;MKKELKLNEGSLPDELWIKILEVGIENSILGCGDICAFSISCKHFNKLSNDDILWSSLITLDFPPKSPNNHHHQSSSISISSKKTLYKYKLDRYIRNKYASIKKRLIKHERSLGRLAIRIQRLRRGMMEMIEQLQEFSGDSLDYIKERYSLCLEELEDVERSHMNMEEAAAYMHAEISATEAELNSSSVDGEDTNILEADETGSSEDTEDSTEDESDDSSDDGSEDNWEGDSEEGSDVYDDEEF
;
A
#
# COMPACT_ATOMS: atom_id res chain seq x y z
N MET A 1 26.23 -24.58 -59.82
CA MET A 1 25.81 -24.99 -58.47
C MET A 1 24.66 -24.11 -58.05
N LYS A 2 23.43 -24.62 -58.11
CA LYS A 2 22.23 -23.92 -57.63
C LYS A 2 22.25 -24.00 -56.10
N LYS A 3 22.28 -22.86 -55.42
CA LYS A 3 22.05 -22.80 -53.97
C LYS A 3 20.56 -23.04 -53.77
N GLU A 4 20.18 -24.24 -53.34
CA GLU A 4 18.84 -24.50 -52.84
C GLU A 4 18.67 -23.72 -51.54
N LEU A 5 17.87 -22.65 -51.61
CA LEU A 5 17.24 -22.08 -50.43
C LEU A 5 16.19 -23.11 -49.99
N LYS A 6 16.56 -23.98 -49.04
CA LYS A 6 15.58 -24.72 -48.24
C LYS A 6 14.81 -23.70 -47.40
N LEU A 7 13.78 -23.11 -47.99
CA LEU A 7 12.69 -22.54 -47.20
C LEU A 7 12.05 -23.72 -46.48
N ASN A 8 12.05 -23.67 -45.15
CA ASN A 8 11.33 -24.60 -44.30
C ASN A 8 9.83 -24.33 -44.53
N GLU A 9 9.26 -24.99 -45.53
CA GLU A 9 7.93 -24.76 -46.09
C GLU A 9 6.87 -25.27 -45.09
N GLY A 10 6.47 -24.42 -44.14
CA GLY A 10 5.41 -24.73 -43.18
C GLY A 10 5.45 -23.95 -41.86
N SER A 11 6.55 -23.26 -41.53
CA SER A 11 6.65 -22.44 -40.32
C SER A 11 6.75 -20.96 -40.66
N LEU A 12 5.89 -20.15 -40.04
CA LEU A 12 5.93 -18.70 -40.13
C LEU A 12 7.32 -18.17 -39.65
N PRO A 13 7.95 -17.20 -40.35
CA PRO A 13 9.21 -16.57 -39.93
C PRO A 13 9.17 -15.96 -38.52
N ASP A 14 10.33 -15.96 -37.83
CA ASP A 14 10.52 -15.41 -36.48
C ASP A 14 10.00 -13.95 -36.40
N GLU A 15 10.29 -13.13 -37.42
CA GLU A 15 9.90 -11.71 -37.45
C GLU A 15 8.38 -11.52 -37.47
N LEU A 16 7.67 -12.40 -38.17
CA LEU A 16 6.21 -12.35 -38.23
C LEU A 16 5.59 -12.87 -36.92
N TRP A 17 6.19 -13.87 -36.29
CA TRP A 17 5.76 -14.29 -34.95
C TRP A 17 5.96 -13.21 -33.90
N ILE A 18 7.11 -12.53 -33.90
CA ILE A 18 7.38 -11.40 -32.99
C ILE A 18 6.33 -10.33 -33.23
N LYS A 19 6.03 -9.98 -34.50
CA LYS A 19 5.03 -8.95 -34.77
C LYS A 19 3.62 -9.35 -34.34
N ILE A 20 3.23 -10.62 -34.51
CA ILE A 20 1.94 -11.13 -34.01
C ILE A 20 1.86 -11.01 -32.48
N LEU A 21 2.92 -11.41 -31.77
CA LEU A 21 2.97 -11.32 -30.31
C LEU A 21 2.98 -9.87 -29.83
N GLU A 22 3.76 -9.01 -30.47
CA GLU A 22 3.83 -7.57 -30.19
C GLU A 22 2.46 -6.92 -30.36
N VAL A 23 1.76 -7.16 -31.47
CA VAL A 23 0.39 -6.66 -31.70
C VAL A 23 -0.59 -7.21 -30.65
N GLY A 24 -0.41 -8.45 -30.20
CA GLY A 24 -1.19 -9.01 -29.09
C GLY A 24 -0.96 -8.25 -27.78
N ILE A 25 0.27 -7.88 -27.48
CA ILE A 25 0.64 -7.08 -26.30
C ILE A 25 0.09 -5.65 -26.43
N GLU A 26 0.33 -4.98 -27.56
CA GLU A 26 -0.13 -3.60 -27.82
C GLU A 26 -1.65 -3.46 -27.66
N ASN A 27 -2.41 -4.50 -28.04
CA ASN A 27 -3.86 -4.56 -27.88
C ASN A 27 -4.32 -5.10 -26.52
N SER A 28 -3.42 -5.32 -25.56
CA SER A 28 -3.70 -5.90 -24.23
C SER A 28 -4.38 -7.27 -24.28
N ILE A 29 -4.21 -8.03 -25.38
CA ILE A 29 -4.69 -9.41 -25.52
C ILE A 29 -3.72 -10.38 -24.87
N LEU A 30 -2.42 -10.06 -24.90
CA LEU A 30 -1.35 -10.86 -24.30
C LEU A 30 -0.65 -10.05 -23.21
N GLY A 31 -0.45 -10.67 -22.05
CA GLY A 31 0.35 -10.13 -20.95
C GLY A 31 1.67 -10.89 -20.73
N CYS A 32 2.42 -10.48 -19.71
CA CYS A 32 3.64 -11.17 -19.28
C CYS A 32 3.41 -12.67 -19.03
N GLY A 33 2.28 -13.05 -18.42
CA GLY A 33 1.94 -14.44 -18.14
C GLY A 33 1.86 -15.29 -19.42
N ASP A 34 1.27 -14.75 -20.48
CA ASP A 34 1.15 -15.44 -21.77
C ASP A 34 2.50 -15.61 -22.45
N ILE A 35 3.34 -14.56 -22.44
CA ILE A 35 4.70 -14.63 -22.98
C ILE A 35 5.54 -15.69 -22.24
N CYS A 36 5.39 -15.78 -20.91
CA CYS A 36 6.01 -16.84 -20.12
C CYS A 36 5.45 -18.24 -20.47
N ALA A 37 4.13 -18.37 -20.69
CA ALA A 37 3.51 -19.62 -21.10
C ALA A 37 3.98 -20.06 -22.51
N PHE A 38 4.11 -19.13 -23.45
CA PHE A 38 4.70 -19.41 -24.76
C PHE A 38 6.16 -19.87 -24.63
N SER A 39 6.94 -19.24 -23.75
CA SER A 39 8.34 -19.60 -23.52
C SER A 39 8.54 -21.07 -23.12
N ILE A 40 7.60 -21.65 -22.36
CA ILE A 40 7.67 -23.05 -21.93
C ILE A 40 7.05 -24.04 -22.94
N SER A 41 6.27 -23.56 -23.90
CA SER A 41 5.53 -24.41 -24.84
C SER A 41 6.43 -25.14 -25.84
N CYS A 42 7.42 -24.46 -26.42
CA CYS A 42 8.39 -25.06 -27.33
C CYS A 42 9.68 -24.23 -27.45
N LYS A 43 10.75 -24.84 -27.99
CA LYS A 43 12.06 -24.19 -28.14
C LYS A 43 12.02 -22.93 -29.03
N HIS A 44 11.17 -22.93 -30.04
CA HIS A 44 11.03 -21.79 -30.95
C HIS A 44 10.43 -20.59 -30.20
N PHE A 45 9.30 -20.77 -29.50
CA PHE A 45 8.71 -19.71 -28.69
C PHE A 45 9.56 -19.31 -27.49
N ASN A 46 10.33 -20.23 -26.90
CA ASN A 46 11.33 -19.89 -25.90
C ASN A 46 12.32 -18.83 -26.42
N LYS A 47 12.88 -19.05 -27.62
CA LYS A 47 13.77 -18.10 -28.27
C LYS A 47 13.08 -16.76 -28.54
N LEU A 48 11.87 -16.78 -29.11
CA LEU A 48 11.10 -15.57 -29.42
C LEU A 48 10.71 -14.77 -28.16
N SER A 49 10.39 -15.46 -27.06
CA SER A 49 10.03 -14.84 -25.78
C SER A 49 11.19 -14.09 -25.12
N ASN A 50 12.42 -14.26 -25.59
CA ASN A 50 13.58 -13.50 -25.11
C ASN A 50 13.86 -12.26 -25.97
N ASP A 51 13.03 -11.98 -26.98
CA ASP A 51 13.16 -10.79 -27.82
C ASP A 51 12.80 -9.52 -27.04
N ASP A 52 13.71 -8.54 -27.06
CA ASP A 52 13.60 -7.29 -26.31
C ASP A 52 12.42 -6.41 -26.75
N ILE A 53 11.91 -6.57 -27.98
CA ILE A 53 10.77 -5.80 -28.50
C ILE A 53 9.50 -6.14 -27.70
N LEU A 54 9.28 -7.43 -27.41
CA LEU A 54 8.11 -7.90 -26.66
C LEU A 54 8.12 -7.33 -25.24
N TRP A 55 9.26 -7.41 -24.55
CA TRP A 55 9.39 -6.88 -23.19
C TRP A 55 9.38 -5.36 -23.15
N SER A 56 9.90 -4.68 -24.18
CA SER A 56 9.79 -3.22 -24.28
C SER A 56 8.33 -2.80 -24.40
N SER A 57 7.54 -3.51 -25.21
CA SER A 57 6.10 -3.27 -25.38
C SER A 57 5.33 -3.50 -24.08
N LEU A 58 5.61 -4.60 -23.37
CA LEU A 58 5.06 -4.85 -22.03
C LEU A 58 5.43 -3.76 -21.03
N ILE A 59 6.69 -3.32 -21.01
CA ILE A 59 7.14 -2.24 -20.13
C ILE A 59 6.35 -0.95 -20.40
N THR A 60 6.13 -0.61 -21.66
CA THR A 60 5.39 0.61 -22.02
C THR A 60 3.91 0.52 -21.66
N LEU A 61 3.33 -0.67 -21.77
CA LEU A 61 1.92 -0.92 -21.46
C LEU A 61 1.68 -0.93 -19.94
N ASP A 62 2.45 -1.71 -19.19
CA ASP A 62 2.23 -1.95 -17.76
C ASP A 62 2.82 -0.85 -16.88
N PHE A 63 3.90 -0.19 -17.34
CA PHE A 63 4.61 0.85 -16.60
C PHE A 63 4.73 2.13 -17.44
N PRO A 64 3.61 2.79 -17.78
CA PRO A 64 3.63 3.99 -18.59
C PRO A 64 4.50 5.07 -17.94
N PRO A 65 5.31 5.80 -18.73
CA PRO A 65 6.16 6.85 -18.21
C PRO A 65 5.29 7.94 -17.56
N LYS A 66 5.53 8.20 -16.28
CA LYS A 66 4.88 9.29 -15.55
C LYS A 66 5.41 10.62 -16.11
N SER A 67 4.60 11.31 -16.92
CA SER A 67 4.73 12.71 -17.42
C SER A 67 6.13 13.22 -17.82
N PRO A 68 6.32 13.84 -18.99
CA PRO A 68 7.65 14.21 -19.50
C PRO A 68 8.44 15.25 -18.68
N ASN A 69 7.88 15.81 -17.61
CA ASN A 69 8.54 16.85 -16.81
C ASN A 69 9.53 16.34 -15.76
N ASN A 70 9.76 15.02 -15.67
CA ASN A 70 10.86 14.46 -14.89
C ASN A 70 11.80 13.70 -15.82
N HIS A 71 12.73 14.43 -16.44
CA HIS A 71 13.98 13.87 -16.96
C HIS A 71 14.87 13.39 -15.80
N HIS A 72 14.36 12.48 -14.97
CA HIS A 72 15.24 11.64 -14.19
C HIS A 72 15.79 10.62 -15.18
N HIS A 73 16.94 10.95 -15.77
CA HIS A 73 17.85 9.96 -16.29
C HIS A 73 18.04 8.92 -15.18
N GLN A 74 17.31 7.80 -15.26
CA GLN A 74 17.70 6.56 -14.59
C GLN A 74 18.94 6.05 -15.33
N SER A 75 20.02 6.82 -15.26
CA SER A 75 21.38 6.39 -15.58
C SER A 75 21.93 5.71 -14.33
N SER A 76 21.28 4.63 -13.90
CA SER A 76 22.00 3.59 -13.19
C SER A 76 22.52 2.66 -14.27
N SER A 77 23.84 2.66 -14.44
CA SER A 77 24.60 1.77 -15.31
C SER A 77 24.34 0.31 -14.94
N ILE A 78 23.20 -0.23 -15.36
CA ILE A 78 22.97 -1.67 -15.39
C ILE A 78 23.64 -2.14 -16.67
N SER A 79 24.89 -2.56 -16.49
CA SER A 79 25.65 -3.37 -17.43
C SER A 79 24.76 -4.45 -18.04
N ILE A 80 24.44 -4.33 -19.34
CA ILE A 80 23.99 -5.41 -20.23
C ILE A 80 22.76 -6.23 -19.72
N SER A 81 21.74 -5.62 -19.09
CA SER A 81 20.51 -6.37 -18.77
C SER A 81 19.48 -6.30 -19.89
N SER A 82 18.93 -7.47 -20.24
CA SER A 82 17.83 -7.60 -21.21
C SER A 82 16.60 -6.83 -20.77
N LYS A 83 15.72 -6.44 -21.71
CA LYS A 83 14.44 -5.79 -21.38
C LYS A 83 13.55 -6.68 -20.53
N LYS A 84 13.69 -8.00 -20.65
CA LYS A 84 13.07 -9.00 -19.78
C LYS A 84 13.45 -8.82 -18.31
N THR A 85 14.75 -8.70 -18.01
CA THR A 85 15.25 -8.45 -16.65
C THR A 85 14.75 -7.11 -16.10
N LEU A 86 14.73 -6.07 -16.94
CA LEU A 86 14.18 -4.76 -16.55
C LEU A 86 12.68 -4.84 -16.23
N TYR A 87 11.91 -5.56 -17.04
CA TYR A 87 10.49 -5.80 -16.78
C TYR A 87 10.29 -6.52 -15.44
N LYS A 88 11.02 -7.61 -15.19
CA LYS A 88 10.99 -8.34 -13.90
C LYS A 88 11.24 -7.39 -12.73
N TYR A 89 12.33 -6.62 -12.78
CA TYR A 89 12.65 -5.64 -11.74
C TYR A 89 11.52 -4.62 -11.51
N LYS A 90 10.92 -4.08 -12.59
CA LYS A 90 9.80 -3.14 -12.49
C LYS A 90 8.56 -3.79 -11.88
N LEU A 91 8.25 -5.02 -12.27
CA LEU A 91 7.14 -5.79 -11.71
C LEU A 91 7.34 -6.05 -10.21
N ASP A 92 8.52 -6.51 -9.81
CA ASP A 92 8.83 -6.73 -8.39
C ASP A 92 8.75 -5.43 -7.59
N ARG A 93 9.27 -4.33 -8.15
CA ARG A 93 9.16 -3.01 -7.52
C ARG A 93 7.70 -2.57 -7.41
N TYR A 94 6.89 -2.84 -8.42
CA TYR A 94 5.46 -2.53 -8.42
C TYR A 94 4.71 -3.32 -7.33
N ILE A 95 4.90 -4.64 -7.27
CA ILE A 95 4.26 -5.52 -6.27
C ILE A 95 4.72 -5.10 -4.86
N ARG A 96 6.02 -4.86 -4.64
CA ARG A 96 6.55 -4.34 -3.36
C ARG A 96 5.90 -3.03 -2.94
N ASN A 97 5.79 -2.07 -3.85
CA ASN A 97 5.17 -0.78 -3.57
C ASN A 97 3.67 -0.92 -3.27
N LYS A 98 2.96 -1.80 -3.99
CA LYS A 98 1.55 -2.12 -3.76
C LYS A 98 1.35 -2.70 -2.36
N TYR A 99 2.13 -3.73 -2.00
CA TYR A 99 2.12 -4.33 -0.67
C TYR A 99 2.38 -3.30 0.43
N ALA A 100 3.44 -2.49 0.28
CA ALA A 100 3.80 -1.46 1.27
C ALA A 100 2.69 -0.40 1.43
N SER A 101 2.02 -0.02 0.34
CA SER A 101 0.89 0.92 0.37
C SER A 101 -0.31 0.36 1.13
N ILE A 102 -0.71 -0.88 0.82
CA ILE A 102 -1.84 -1.55 1.50
C ILE A 102 -1.53 -1.73 2.99
N LYS A 103 -0.32 -2.19 3.34
CA LYS A 103 0.12 -2.35 4.72
C LYS A 103 0.07 -1.04 5.52
N LYS A 104 0.52 0.07 4.93
CA LYS A 104 0.43 1.40 5.56
C LYS A 104 -1.03 1.81 5.82
N ARG A 105 -1.92 1.55 4.86
CA ARG A 105 -3.36 1.84 4.99
C ARG A 105 -3.99 0.98 6.09
N LEU A 106 -3.68 -0.31 6.15
CA LEU A 106 -4.17 -1.22 7.20
C LEU A 106 -3.77 -0.73 8.59
N ILE A 107 -2.50 -0.41 8.82
CA ILE A 107 -2.02 0.08 10.14
C ILE A 107 -2.78 1.35 10.57
N LYS A 108 -3.04 2.28 9.64
CA LYS A 108 -3.84 3.49 9.93
C LYS A 108 -5.28 3.11 10.33
N HIS A 109 -5.83 2.08 9.70
CA HIS A 109 -7.17 1.59 9.98
C HIS A 109 -7.27 0.89 11.33
N GLU A 110 -6.37 -0.04 11.64
CA GLU A 110 -6.29 -0.74 12.93
C GLU A 110 -6.14 0.25 14.09
N ARG A 111 -5.33 1.29 13.94
CA ARG A 111 -5.22 2.38 14.94
C ARG A 111 -6.55 3.10 15.17
N SER A 112 -7.34 3.28 14.11
CA SER A 112 -8.65 3.94 14.18
C SER A 112 -9.67 3.04 14.85
N LEU A 113 -9.65 1.74 14.54
CA LEU A 113 -10.46 0.72 15.18
C LEU A 113 -10.17 0.64 16.68
N GLY A 114 -8.89 0.67 17.08
CA GLY A 114 -8.50 0.75 18.50
C GLY A 114 -9.06 1.99 19.22
N ARG A 115 -9.10 3.15 18.57
CA ARG A 115 -9.72 4.37 19.15
C ARG A 115 -11.23 4.21 19.34
N LEU A 116 -11.92 3.61 18.37
CA LEU A 116 -13.35 3.33 18.46
C LEU A 116 -13.63 2.32 19.58
N ALA A 117 -12.85 1.25 19.69
CA ALA A 117 -12.98 0.26 20.77
C ALA A 117 -12.84 0.91 22.16
N ILE A 118 -11.84 1.79 22.34
CA ILE A 118 -11.66 2.56 23.58
C ILE A 118 -12.85 3.49 23.83
N ARG A 119 -13.40 4.14 22.79
CA ARG A 119 -14.58 5.03 22.92
C ARG A 119 -15.81 4.24 23.36
N ILE A 120 -16.08 3.08 22.74
CA ILE A 120 -17.16 2.15 23.12
C ILE A 120 -17.02 1.76 24.59
N GLN A 121 -15.83 1.34 25.02
CA GLN A 121 -15.59 0.97 26.42
C GLN A 121 -15.86 2.13 27.37
N ARG A 122 -15.41 3.35 27.03
CA ARG A 122 -15.65 4.55 27.83
C ARG A 122 -17.13 4.88 27.95
N LEU A 123 -17.88 4.81 26.85
CA LEU A 123 -19.32 5.06 26.82
C LEU A 123 -20.07 4.04 27.68
N ARG A 124 -19.78 2.74 27.50
CA ARG A 124 -20.39 1.68 28.31
C ARG A 124 -20.12 1.84 29.80
N ARG A 125 -18.91 2.25 30.18
CA ARG A 125 -18.58 2.54 31.58
C ARG A 125 -19.36 3.74 32.12
N GLY A 126 -19.38 4.87 31.40
CA GLY A 126 -20.14 6.05 31.82
C GLY A 126 -21.65 5.78 31.93
N MET A 127 -22.19 4.92 31.06
CA MET A 127 -23.57 4.46 31.17
C MET A 127 -23.84 3.62 32.42
N MET A 128 -22.89 2.76 32.81
CA MET A 128 -22.99 1.99 34.06
C MET A 128 -23.04 2.91 35.28
N GLU A 129 -22.17 3.93 35.32
CA GLU A 129 -22.17 4.96 36.37
C GLU A 129 -23.52 5.71 36.41
N MET A 130 -24.10 6.05 35.25
CA MET A 130 -25.42 6.68 35.20
C MET A 130 -26.54 5.74 35.68
N ILE A 131 -26.47 4.44 35.38
CA ILE A 131 -27.44 3.46 35.90
C ILE A 131 -27.39 3.42 37.42
N GLU A 132 -26.22 3.48 38.03
CA GLU A 132 -26.06 3.57 39.49
C GLU A 132 -26.68 4.86 40.03
N GLN A 133 -26.42 6.00 39.39
CA GLN A 133 -27.01 7.29 39.78
C GLN A 133 -28.54 7.32 39.65
N LEU A 134 -29.11 6.67 38.62
CA LEU A 134 -30.56 6.54 38.46
C LEU A 134 -31.23 5.77 39.61
N GLN A 135 -30.50 4.92 40.32
CA GLN A 135 -31.01 4.20 41.48
C GLN A 135 -30.99 5.06 42.76
N GLU A 136 -30.19 6.12 42.79
CA GLU A 136 -29.95 6.95 43.99
C GLU A 136 -30.70 8.29 43.98
N PHE A 137 -30.89 8.91 42.81
CA PHE A 137 -31.47 10.25 42.69
C PHE A 137 -32.99 10.28 42.43
N SER A 138 -33.64 11.40 42.76
CA SER A 138 -35.06 11.68 42.47
C SER A 138 -35.28 13.14 42.05
N GLY A 139 -36.46 13.46 41.49
CA GLY A 139 -36.80 14.80 41.01
C GLY A 139 -36.03 15.22 39.76
N ASP A 140 -35.74 16.51 39.59
CA ASP A 140 -35.12 17.08 38.38
C ASP A 140 -33.74 16.49 38.05
N SER A 141 -33.00 16.04 39.06
CA SER A 141 -31.72 15.33 38.88
C SER A 141 -31.89 14.02 38.12
N LEU A 142 -33.01 13.31 38.35
CA LEU A 142 -33.30 12.04 37.71
C LEU A 142 -33.58 12.22 36.20
N ASP A 143 -34.31 13.26 35.82
CA ASP A 143 -34.66 13.51 34.43
C ASP A 143 -33.43 13.93 33.61
N TYR A 144 -32.53 14.73 34.19
CA TYR A 144 -31.23 15.04 33.60
C TYR A 144 -30.37 13.78 33.37
N ILE A 145 -30.30 12.86 34.34
CA ILE A 145 -29.51 11.62 34.18
C ILE A 145 -30.12 10.73 33.09
N LYS A 146 -31.46 10.63 33.01
CA LYS A 146 -32.13 9.87 31.93
C LYS A 146 -31.84 10.43 30.54
N GLU A 147 -31.90 11.76 30.40
CA GLU A 147 -31.58 12.42 29.13
C GLU A 147 -30.14 12.15 28.71
N ARG A 148 -29.19 12.33 29.64
CA ARG A 148 -27.77 12.02 29.40
C ARG A 148 -27.53 10.55 29.06
N TYR A 149 -28.21 9.63 29.74
CA TYR A 149 -28.15 8.20 29.44
C TYR A 149 -28.65 7.90 28.03
N SER A 150 -29.76 8.52 27.62
CA SER A 150 -30.32 8.37 26.27
C SER A 150 -29.33 8.85 25.20
N LEU A 151 -28.69 10.00 25.40
CA LEU A 151 -27.67 10.51 24.48
C LEU A 151 -26.45 9.59 24.39
N CYS A 152 -25.98 9.04 25.51
CA CYS A 152 -24.88 8.07 25.50
C CYS A 152 -25.25 6.75 24.82
N LEU A 153 -26.51 6.31 24.91
CA LEU A 153 -27.00 5.13 24.20
C LEU A 153 -26.95 5.34 22.69
N GLU A 154 -27.48 6.47 22.19
CA GLU A 154 -27.44 6.82 20.76
C GLU A 154 -26.00 6.93 20.25
N GLU A 155 -25.13 7.63 20.98
CA GLU A 155 -23.71 7.72 20.61
C GLU A 155 -23.03 6.35 20.60
N LEU A 156 -23.37 5.47 21.55
CA LEU A 156 -22.82 4.12 21.60
C LEU A 156 -23.20 3.30 20.36
N GLU A 157 -24.47 3.34 19.95
CA GLU A 157 -24.94 2.64 18.75
C GLU A 157 -24.22 3.13 17.48
N ASP A 158 -24.01 4.44 17.36
CA ASP A 158 -23.31 5.02 16.20
C ASP A 158 -21.83 4.65 16.17
N VAL A 159 -21.14 4.70 17.32
CA VAL A 159 -19.73 4.31 17.42
C VAL A 159 -19.56 2.81 17.19
N GLU A 160 -20.47 1.96 17.69
CA GLU A 160 -20.47 0.52 17.43
C GLU A 160 -20.68 0.19 15.95
N ARG A 161 -21.62 0.88 15.29
CA ARG A 161 -21.85 0.74 13.84
C ARG A 161 -20.60 1.15 13.04
N SER A 162 -19.98 2.26 13.42
CA SER A 162 -18.72 2.72 12.82
C SER A 162 -17.58 1.72 13.03
N HIS A 163 -17.46 1.15 14.23
CA HIS A 163 -16.47 0.12 14.55
C HIS A 163 -16.67 -1.13 13.70
N MET A 164 -17.90 -1.63 13.56
CA MET A 164 -18.23 -2.81 12.75
C MET A 164 -17.87 -2.59 11.27
N ASN A 165 -18.26 -1.46 10.69
CA ASN A 165 -17.92 -1.11 9.30
C ASN A 165 -16.39 -1.05 9.09
N MET A 166 -15.66 -0.53 10.08
CA MET A 166 -14.21 -0.47 10.06
C MET A 166 -13.56 -1.85 10.26
N GLU A 167 -14.20 -2.76 10.99
CA GLU A 167 -13.71 -4.13 11.12
C GLU A 167 -13.84 -4.90 9.81
N GLU A 168 -14.97 -4.77 9.10
CA GLU A 168 -15.18 -5.37 7.79
C GLU A 168 -14.19 -4.86 6.75
N ALA A 169 -13.96 -3.54 6.69
CA ALA A 169 -12.99 -2.96 5.78
C ALA A 169 -11.54 -3.38 6.12
N ALA A 170 -11.21 -3.61 7.40
CA ALA A 170 -9.92 -4.17 7.80
C ALA A 170 -9.76 -5.61 7.29
N ALA A 171 -10.80 -6.45 7.40
CA ALA A 171 -10.78 -7.82 6.90
C ALA A 171 -10.53 -7.88 5.39
N TYR A 172 -11.16 -6.99 4.60
CA TYR A 172 -10.88 -6.86 3.17
C TYR A 172 -9.40 -6.51 2.91
N MET A 173 -8.84 -5.56 3.67
CA MET A 173 -7.43 -5.19 3.54
C MET A 173 -6.48 -6.33 3.92
N HIS A 174 -6.78 -7.11 4.95
CA HIS A 174 -5.99 -8.30 5.28
C HIS A 174 -5.98 -9.31 4.13
N ALA A 175 -7.13 -9.57 3.51
CA ALA A 175 -7.21 -10.44 2.34
C ALA A 175 -6.37 -9.89 1.17
N GLU A 176 -6.42 -8.58 0.93
CA GLU A 176 -5.63 -7.89 -0.10
C GLU A 176 -4.11 -7.98 0.18
N ILE A 177 -3.69 -7.87 1.45
CA ILE A 177 -2.30 -8.08 1.87
C ILE A 177 -1.88 -9.51 1.59
N SER A 178 -2.66 -10.51 2.02
CA SER A 178 -2.32 -11.92 1.81
C SER A 178 -2.20 -12.28 0.32
N ALA A 179 -3.09 -11.74 -0.53
CA ALA A 179 -3.00 -11.92 -1.98
C ALA A 179 -1.72 -11.29 -2.56
N THR A 180 -1.41 -10.05 -2.18
CA THR A 180 -0.20 -9.35 -2.68
C THR A 180 1.10 -9.91 -2.12
N GLU A 181 1.08 -10.47 -0.91
CA GLU A 181 2.20 -11.19 -0.32
C GLU A 181 2.47 -12.51 -1.06
N ALA A 182 1.41 -13.23 -1.46
CA ALA A 182 1.54 -14.40 -2.32
C ALA A 182 2.14 -14.03 -3.70
N GLU A 183 1.69 -12.94 -4.32
CA GLU A 183 2.28 -12.40 -5.56
C GLU A 183 3.79 -12.12 -5.38
N LEU A 184 4.16 -11.45 -4.28
CA LEU A 184 5.55 -11.09 -3.97
C LEU A 184 6.45 -12.31 -3.72
N ASN A 185 5.94 -13.30 -3.00
CA ASN A 185 6.68 -14.53 -2.73
C ASN A 185 6.84 -15.38 -4.00
N SER A 186 5.88 -15.33 -4.93
CA SER A 186 5.97 -16.04 -6.21
C SER A 186 6.98 -15.42 -7.19
N SER A 187 7.19 -14.10 -7.14
CA SER A 187 8.11 -13.41 -8.06
C SER A 187 9.59 -13.56 -7.66
N SER A 188 9.86 -13.94 -6.41
CA SER A 188 11.22 -14.11 -5.87
C SER A 188 11.87 -15.48 -6.13
N VAL A 189 11.19 -16.43 -6.80
CA VAL A 189 11.63 -17.84 -6.95
C VAL A 189 12.32 -18.13 -8.30
N ASP A 190 12.96 -17.14 -8.91
CA ASP A 190 14.00 -17.40 -9.92
C ASP A 190 15.36 -17.20 -9.26
N GLY A 191 15.90 -18.29 -8.70
CA GLY A 191 17.29 -18.37 -8.28
C GLY A 191 18.21 -18.25 -9.49
N GLU A 192 18.66 -17.05 -9.80
CA GLU A 192 19.92 -16.82 -10.49
C GLU A 192 20.92 -16.28 -9.46
N ASP A 193 21.89 -17.12 -9.13
CA ASP A 193 23.12 -16.77 -8.42
C ASP A 193 23.82 -15.61 -9.12
N THR A 194 23.47 -14.37 -8.79
CA THR A 194 24.39 -13.25 -8.95
C THR A 194 25.06 -13.03 -7.61
N ASN A 195 26.16 -13.75 -7.43
CA ASN A 195 27.24 -13.43 -6.52
C ASN A 195 27.71 -12.00 -6.86
N ILE A 196 27.07 -10.99 -6.26
CA ILE A 196 27.51 -9.60 -6.32
C ILE A 196 28.27 -9.38 -5.02
N LEU A 197 29.58 -9.35 -5.21
CA LEU A 197 30.61 -8.94 -4.26
C LEU A 197 30.09 -7.87 -3.30
N GLU A 198 30.03 -8.23 -2.02
CA GLU A 198 30.09 -7.28 -0.93
C GLU A 198 31.38 -6.48 -1.10
N ALA A 199 31.24 -5.21 -1.47
CA ALA A 199 32.30 -4.24 -1.32
C ALA A 199 32.34 -3.84 0.16
N ASP A 200 33.31 -4.42 0.86
CA ASP A 200 33.94 -3.81 2.03
C ASP A 200 34.34 -2.37 1.67
N GLU A 201 33.64 -1.39 2.24
CA GLU A 201 34.30 -0.18 2.74
C GLU A 201 33.73 0.10 4.12
N THR A 202 34.44 -0.45 5.10
CA THR A 202 34.34 -0.15 6.52
C THR A 202 34.73 1.31 6.73
N GLY A 203 33.76 2.11 7.19
CA GLY A 203 33.96 3.48 7.61
C GLY A 203 33.13 3.78 8.85
N SER A 204 33.81 4.33 9.86
CA SER A 204 33.28 4.94 11.10
C SER A 204 32.92 3.95 12.21
N SER A 205 33.84 3.72 13.16
CA SER A 205 34.10 4.51 14.38
C SER A 205 33.27 4.00 15.57
N GLU A 206 33.86 3.11 16.37
CA GLU A 206 33.42 2.83 17.73
C GLU A 206 34.62 3.01 18.66
N ASP A 207 34.67 4.18 19.30
CA ASP A 207 35.36 4.37 20.57
C ASP A 207 34.34 4.00 21.66
N THR A 208 34.62 2.93 22.41
CA THR A 208 33.89 2.56 23.63
C THR A 208 34.80 2.80 24.83
N GLU A 209 34.58 3.93 25.52
CA GLU A 209 34.94 4.14 26.93
C GLU A 209 33.63 3.93 27.72
N ASP A 210 33.55 2.90 28.56
CA ASP A 210 33.97 2.84 29.96
C ASP A 210 33.17 3.76 30.92
N SER A 211 32.57 3.10 31.92
CA SER A 211 32.15 3.63 33.24
C SER A 211 30.95 4.61 33.21
N THR A 212 29.96 4.60 34.10
CA THR A 212 29.85 4.16 35.50
C THR A 212 28.37 4.25 35.88
N GLU A 213 28.03 3.56 36.96
CA GLU A 213 26.79 3.63 37.74
C GLU A 213 26.35 5.08 38.01
N ASP A 214 25.04 5.37 37.96
CA ASP A 214 24.40 6.13 39.03
C ASP A 214 22.87 6.01 38.99
N GLU A 215 22.29 5.88 40.17
CA GLU A 215 20.85 5.90 40.40
C GLU A 215 20.36 7.34 40.55
N SER A 216 19.18 7.65 40.02
CA SER A 216 18.28 8.64 40.66
C SER A 216 16.88 8.58 40.05
N ASP A 217 15.93 8.25 40.93
CA ASP A 217 14.60 8.85 40.98
C ASP A 217 14.70 10.38 40.84
N ASP A 218 13.91 11.00 39.98
CA ASP A 218 13.19 12.20 40.38
C ASP A 218 11.90 12.39 39.56
N SER A 219 10.81 12.40 40.31
CA SER A 219 9.48 12.83 39.95
C SER A 219 9.45 14.35 39.79
N SER A 220 8.96 14.86 38.66
CA SER A 220 8.43 16.23 38.61
C SER A 220 7.31 16.31 37.57
N ASP A 221 6.11 16.14 38.12
CA ASP A 221 4.86 16.75 37.73
C ASP A 221 5.03 18.29 37.70
N ASP A 222 4.80 18.91 36.55
CA ASP A 222 4.58 20.35 36.45
C ASP A 222 3.45 20.59 35.44
N GLY A 223 2.25 20.77 36.01
CA GLY A 223 1.09 21.26 35.33
C GLY A 223 1.23 22.75 35.04
N SER A 224 1.36 23.09 33.76
CA SER A 224 1.12 24.44 33.28
C SER A 224 -0.31 24.52 32.72
N GLU A 225 -1.24 24.90 33.60
CA GLU A 225 -2.46 25.60 33.22
C GLU A 225 -2.09 27.04 32.88
N ASP A 226 -2.39 27.52 31.68
CA ASP A 226 -2.54 28.96 31.41
C ASP A 226 -3.40 29.18 30.16
N ASN A 227 -4.71 29.24 30.43
CA ASN A 227 -5.69 30.23 29.99
C ASN A 227 -5.21 31.30 28.97
N TRP A 228 -5.81 31.34 27.77
CA TRP A 228 -5.98 32.57 27.00
C TRP A 228 -7.41 32.67 26.44
N GLU A 229 -8.03 33.77 26.84
CA GLU A 229 -9.23 34.44 26.34
C GLU A 229 -9.28 34.45 24.80
N GLY A 230 -10.41 34.26 24.12
CA GLY A 230 -11.59 35.11 24.22
C GLY A 230 -11.45 36.30 23.26
N ASP A 231 -12.00 36.19 22.05
CA ASP A 231 -12.56 37.30 21.26
C ASP A 231 -13.22 36.74 19.98
N SER A 232 -14.55 36.85 19.89
CA SER A 232 -15.30 37.92 19.16
C SER A 232 -15.47 37.56 17.68
N GLU A 233 -16.64 37.04 17.32
CA GLU A 233 -17.68 37.81 16.60
C GLU A 233 -17.17 38.50 15.33
N GLU A 234 -17.53 37.96 14.16
CA GLU A 234 -18.06 38.78 13.07
C GLU A 234 -18.82 37.89 12.08
N GLY A 235 -20.12 38.15 11.99
CA GLY A 235 -20.98 37.57 10.97
C GLY A 235 -20.72 38.16 9.59
N SER A 236 -21.10 37.42 8.57
CA SER A 236 -21.64 38.00 7.35
C SER A 236 -22.61 37.00 6.74
N ASP A 237 -23.89 37.27 6.97
CA ASP A 237 -24.96 36.95 6.03
C ASP A 237 -24.65 37.66 4.71
N VAL A 238 -24.61 36.91 3.61
CA VAL A 238 -24.93 37.44 2.28
C VAL A 238 -25.77 36.40 1.56
N TYR A 239 -27.06 36.72 1.44
CA TYR A 239 -27.98 36.19 0.45
C TYR A 239 -27.56 36.66 -0.95
N ASP A 240 -27.68 35.80 -1.94
CA ASP A 240 -28.03 36.09 -3.35
C ASP A 240 -28.34 34.71 -3.97
N ASP A 241 -29.59 34.28 -4.10
CA ASP A 241 -30.51 34.59 -5.21
C ASP A 241 -29.80 34.66 -6.57
N GLU A 242 -29.91 33.60 -7.37
CA GLU A 242 -30.27 33.72 -8.80
C GLU A 242 -30.97 32.43 -9.26
N GLU A 243 -32.30 32.54 -9.41
CA GLU A 243 -33.07 31.86 -10.45
C GLU A 243 -32.48 32.22 -11.83
N PHE A 244 -32.17 31.22 -12.66
CA PHE A 244 -32.66 31.08 -14.04
C PHE A 244 -32.29 29.71 -14.63
#